data_AF-A0A917X234-F1
#
_entry.id   AF-A0A917X234-F1
#
_cell.length_a   1.000
_cell.length_b   1.000
_cell.length_c   1.000
_cell.angle_alpha   90.00
_cell.angle_beta   90.00
_cell.angle_gamma   90.00
#
_symmetry.space_group_name_H-M   'P 1'
#
loop_
_entity.id
_entity.type
_entity.pdbx_description
1 polymer ?
#
loop_
_entity_poly.entity_id
_entity_poly.type
_entity_poly.pdbx_seq_one_letter_code
_entity_poly.pdbx_strand_id
1 'polypeptide(L)'
;MRYDLTDDERSEVPACDFSEPHHLVNQPIPLMAVAQLYRRDIPDFVGPSGTDLLQVLWCPLVHPQEGFNPRVRLYWRRSADVTEQLETAPEPPVVNDSYLPVPCVVHPGQVREYQYGGLLPEELDA
;
A
#
# COMPACT_ATOMS: atom_id res chain seq x y z
N MET A 1 6.81 33.97 5.69
CA MET A 1 7.53 34.40 6.91
C MET A 1 8.08 33.15 7.55
N ARG A 2 9.40 32.99 7.61
CA ARG A 2 10.06 31.83 8.20
C ARG A 2 10.48 32.26 9.61
N TYR A 3 9.98 31.58 10.63
CA TYR A 3 10.36 31.85 12.02
C TYR A 3 11.70 31.19 12.28
N ASP A 4 12.67 31.96 12.76
CA ASP A 4 13.99 31.46 13.16
C ASP A 4 14.00 31.28 14.68
N LEU A 5 14.29 30.06 15.12
CA LEU A 5 14.37 29.71 16.54
C LEU A 5 15.57 30.41 17.20
N THR A 6 15.34 30.94 18.39
CA THR A 6 16.39 31.45 19.30
C THR A 6 17.21 30.30 19.90
N ASP A 7 18.37 30.62 20.48
CA ASP A 7 19.27 29.62 21.08
C ASP A 7 18.63 28.94 22.31
N ASP A 8 17.85 29.68 23.10
CA ASP A 8 17.13 29.15 24.26
C ASP A 8 16.03 28.16 23.80
N GLU A 9 15.21 28.54 22.81
CA GLU A 9 14.20 27.63 22.24
C GLU A 9 14.84 26.39 21.61
N ARG A 10 16.00 26.55 20.94
CA ARG A 10 16.74 25.42 20.35
C ARG A 10 17.27 24.45 21.42
N SER A 11 17.56 24.93 22.62
CA SER A 11 18.04 24.10 23.74
C SER A 11 16.92 23.29 24.42
N GLU A 12 15.68 23.77 24.33
CA GLU A 12 14.49 23.11 24.87
C GLU A 12 13.87 22.10 23.89
N VAL A 13 14.10 22.30 22.59
CA VAL A 13 13.76 21.30 21.58
C VAL A 13 14.65 20.09 21.84
N PRO A 14 14.08 18.90 22.15
CA PRO A 14 14.86 17.68 22.20
C PRO A 14 15.66 17.60 20.90
N ALA A 15 16.86 17.03 20.91
CA ALA A 15 17.47 16.61 19.66
C ALA A 15 16.53 15.55 19.04
N CYS A 16 15.50 16.02 18.33
CA CYS A 16 14.70 15.24 17.43
C CYS A 16 15.68 14.88 16.35
N ASP A 17 16.37 13.79 16.60
CA ASP A 17 17.26 13.20 15.65
C ASP A 17 16.33 12.64 14.57
N PHE A 18 16.00 13.48 13.59
CA PHE A 18 15.46 13.05 12.31
C PHE A 18 16.53 12.24 11.53
N SER A 19 17.48 11.59 12.23
CA SER A 19 18.47 10.66 11.70
C SER A 19 17.91 9.28 11.42
N GLU A 20 16.61 9.06 11.63
CA GLU A 20 15.92 8.06 10.84
C GLU A 20 16.37 8.29 9.39
N PRO A 21 16.87 7.28 8.67
CA PRO A 21 17.72 7.58 7.53
C PRO A 21 16.89 8.14 6.36
N HIS A 22 16.64 9.45 6.35
CA HIS A 22 15.80 10.17 5.38
C HIS A 22 16.33 10.02 3.93
N HIS A 23 17.59 9.62 3.76
CA HIS A 23 18.12 9.28 2.44
C HIS A 23 17.60 7.92 1.94
N LEU A 24 17.30 6.96 2.83
CA LEU A 24 16.76 5.64 2.47
C LEU A 24 15.32 5.71 1.96
N VAL A 25 14.57 6.78 2.24
CA VAL A 25 13.25 6.98 1.61
C VAL A 25 13.36 7.47 0.16
N ASN A 26 14.53 7.94 -0.27
CA ASN A 26 14.76 8.51 -1.60
C ASN A 26 15.47 7.56 -2.57
N GLN A 27 15.87 6.37 -2.12
CA GLN A 27 16.46 5.33 -2.97
C GLN A 27 15.38 4.36 -3.50
N PRO A 28 15.68 3.54 -4.51
CA PRO A 28 14.79 2.45 -4.90
C PRO A 28 14.51 1.53 -3.70
N ILE A 29 13.23 1.33 -3.41
CA ILE A 29 12.76 0.52 -2.27
C ILE A 29 12.02 -0.72 -2.78
N PRO A 30 12.28 -1.91 -2.24
CA PRO A 30 11.47 -3.08 -2.54
C PRO A 30 10.01 -2.86 -2.15
N LEU A 31 9.09 -3.37 -2.96
CA LEU A 31 7.67 -3.35 -2.63
C LEU A 31 7.32 -4.51 -1.70
N MET A 32 6.46 -4.26 -0.71
CA MET A 32 5.93 -5.30 0.17
C MET A 32 4.86 -6.10 -0.57
N ALA A 33 4.93 -7.43 -0.47
CA ALA A 33 3.86 -8.30 -0.92
C ALA A 33 2.68 -8.23 0.07
N VAL A 34 1.50 -7.82 -0.41
CA VAL A 34 0.32 -7.58 0.44
C VAL A 34 -0.66 -8.74 0.33
N ALA A 35 -0.96 -9.17 -0.90
CA ALA A 35 -1.91 -10.23 -1.14
C ALA A 35 -1.57 -10.98 -2.44
N GLN A 36 -1.91 -12.26 -2.45
CA GLN A 36 -1.90 -13.10 -3.63
C GLN A 36 -3.25 -13.80 -3.74
N LEU A 37 -3.98 -13.51 -4.81
CA LEU A 37 -5.39 -13.87 -4.97
C LEU A 37 -5.55 -14.75 -6.20
N TYR A 38 -6.01 -15.99 -6.00
CA TYR A 38 -6.33 -16.89 -7.08
C TYR A 38 -7.77 -16.71 -7.53
N ARG A 39 -7.99 -16.70 -8.85
CA ARG A 39 -9.32 -16.51 -9.43
C ARG A 39 -10.31 -17.60 -9.07
N ARG A 40 -9.84 -18.84 -8.89
CA ARG A 40 -10.67 -19.97 -8.44
C ARG A 40 -11.21 -19.83 -7.02
N ASP A 41 -10.59 -18.97 -6.20
CA ASP A 41 -10.93 -18.82 -4.77
C ASP A 41 -11.82 -17.59 -4.50
N ILE A 42 -12.11 -16.77 -5.53
CA ILE A 42 -12.90 -15.55 -5.41
C ILE A 42 -14.07 -15.58 -6.40
N PRO A 43 -15.32 -15.64 -5.91
CA PRO A 43 -16.51 -15.59 -6.76
C PRO A 43 -16.54 -14.32 -7.62
N ASP A 44 -16.91 -14.46 -8.89
CA ASP A 44 -17.02 -13.35 -9.86
C ASP A 44 -15.77 -12.48 -10.01
N PHE A 45 -14.58 -13.01 -9.70
CA PHE A 45 -13.35 -12.24 -9.82
C PHE A 45 -12.96 -12.04 -11.28
N VAL A 46 -13.17 -10.81 -11.78
CA VAL A 46 -12.85 -10.40 -13.15
C VAL A 46 -11.42 -9.90 -13.22
N GLY A 47 -10.71 -10.33 -14.26
CA GLY A 47 -9.35 -9.90 -14.58
C GLY A 47 -9.05 -10.11 -16.06
N PRO A 48 -7.84 -9.72 -16.53
CA PRO A 48 -7.40 -9.92 -17.90
C PRO A 48 -7.52 -11.38 -18.35
N SER A 49 -7.83 -11.59 -19.62
CA SER A 49 -7.94 -12.94 -20.19
C SER A 49 -6.62 -13.72 -20.07
N GLY A 50 -6.73 -15.01 -19.82
CA GLY A 50 -5.57 -15.90 -19.73
C GLY A 50 -4.71 -15.70 -18.48
N THR A 51 -5.21 -15.03 -17.44
CA THR A 51 -4.56 -14.93 -16.12
C THR A 51 -5.50 -15.44 -15.02
N ASP A 52 -4.95 -16.10 -14.01
CA ASP A 52 -5.70 -16.73 -12.90
C ASP A 52 -5.12 -16.37 -11.52
N LEU A 53 -4.11 -15.52 -11.47
CA LEU A 53 -3.45 -15.04 -10.26
C LEU A 53 -3.26 -13.52 -10.30
N LEU A 54 -3.72 -12.83 -9.25
CA LEU A 54 -3.38 -11.42 -8.98
C LEU A 54 -2.41 -11.34 -7.81
N GLN A 55 -1.28 -10.66 -8.00
CA GLN A 55 -0.37 -10.27 -6.93
C GLN A 55 -0.49 -8.76 -6.68
N VAL A 56 -0.70 -8.39 -5.41
CA VAL A 56 -0.77 -7.01 -4.95
C VAL A 56 0.49 -6.70 -4.17
N LEU A 57 1.23 -5.70 -4.63
CA LEU A 57 2.38 -5.17 -3.92
C LEU A 57 2.20 -3.68 -3.66
N TRP A 58 2.75 -3.17 -2.57
CA TRP A 58 2.76 -1.73 -2.30
C TRP A 58 4.12 -1.21 -1.85
N CYS A 59 4.34 0.08 -2.07
CA CYS A 59 5.46 0.78 -1.46
C CYS A 59 5.17 0.95 0.05
N PRO A 60 6.11 0.62 0.96
CA PRO A 60 5.89 0.76 2.40
C PRO A 60 6.01 2.21 2.90
N LEU A 61 5.91 3.20 2.01
CA LEU A 61 6.07 4.63 2.31
C LEU A 61 4.85 5.43 1.88
N VAL A 62 4.62 6.56 2.56
CA VAL A 62 3.58 7.54 2.23
C VAL A 62 4.05 8.44 1.09
N HIS A 63 3.16 8.71 0.14
CA HIS A 63 3.45 9.59 -0.98
C HIS A 63 2.41 10.73 -1.10
N PRO A 64 2.81 12.01 -0.90
CA PRO A 64 1.90 13.15 -1.02
C PRO A 64 1.24 13.25 -2.40
N GLN A 65 1.98 12.93 -3.46
CA GLN A 65 1.48 12.89 -4.83
C GLN A 65 0.44 11.80 -5.09
N GLU A 66 0.31 10.82 -4.19
CA GLU A 66 -0.72 9.78 -4.23
C GLU A 66 -1.85 10.08 -3.21
N GLY A 67 -2.01 11.35 -2.80
CA GLY A 67 -2.99 11.74 -1.78
C GLY A 67 -2.68 11.17 -0.40
N PHE A 68 -1.39 11.06 -0.05
CA PHE A 68 -0.90 10.45 1.20
C PHE A 68 -1.17 8.95 1.33
N ASN A 69 -1.15 8.22 0.20
CA ASN A 69 -1.34 6.77 0.13
C ASN A 69 -0.05 6.05 -0.30
N PRO A 70 0.05 4.72 -0.12
CA PRO A 70 1.14 3.95 -0.66
C PRO A 70 0.96 3.77 -2.17
N ARG A 71 2.06 3.64 -2.90
CA ARG A 71 2.01 3.27 -4.32
C ARG A 71 1.69 1.78 -4.45
N VAL A 72 0.53 1.46 -5.00
CA VAL A 72 0.13 0.08 -5.28
C VAL A 72 0.58 -0.34 -6.67
N ARG A 73 0.99 -1.61 -6.81
CA ARG A 73 1.29 -2.28 -8.07
C ARG A 73 0.53 -3.60 -8.12
N LEU A 74 -0.13 -3.83 -9.25
CA LEU A 74 -0.94 -5.01 -9.51
C LEU A 74 -0.30 -5.82 -10.63
N TYR A 75 -0.05 -7.10 -10.38
CA TYR A 75 0.53 -8.01 -11.37
C TYR A 75 -0.44 -9.16 -11.61
N TRP A 76 -0.98 -9.21 -12.83
CA TRP A 76 -1.76 -10.34 -13.31
C TRP A 76 -0.85 -11.37 -13.96
N ARG A 77 -0.98 -12.63 -13.53
CA ARG A 77 -0.13 -13.74 -14.00
C ARG A 77 -0.97 -14.98 -14.27
N ARG A 78 -0.40 -15.88 -15.06
CA ARG A 78 -0.76 -17.30 -14.99
C ARG A 78 -0.01 -17.92 -13.81
N SER A 79 -0.72 -18.56 -12.90
CA SER A 79 -0.15 -19.25 -11.75
C SER A 79 0.88 -20.29 -12.19
N ALA A 80 0.62 -20.99 -13.30
CA ALA A 80 1.53 -21.97 -13.90
C ALA A 80 2.87 -21.39 -14.38
N ASP A 81 2.94 -20.07 -14.64
CA ASP A 81 4.18 -19.40 -15.05
C ASP A 81 5.01 -18.90 -13.85
N VAL A 82 4.49 -19.03 -12.62
CA VAL A 82 5.20 -18.62 -11.40
C VAL A 82 6.04 -19.79 -10.89
N THR A 83 7.18 -20.02 -11.55
CA THR A 83 8.07 -21.16 -11.25
C THR A 83 9.25 -20.79 -10.35
N GLU A 84 9.68 -19.53 -10.38
CA GLU A 84 10.82 -19.03 -9.60
C GLU A 84 10.34 -18.14 -8.46
N GLN A 85 10.11 -18.76 -7.30
CA GLN A 85 9.76 -18.05 -6.07
C GLN A 85 11.04 -17.67 -5.31
N LEU A 86 11.05 -16.47 -4.73
CA LEU A 86 12.14 -16.07 -3.85
C LEU A 86 12.01 -16.79 -2.50
N GLU A 87 13.06 -17.47 -2.06
CA GLU A 87 13.13 -18.11 -0.74
C GLU A 87 13.02 -17.10 0.42
N THR A 88 13.42 -15.85 0.17
CA THR A 88 13.33 -14.76 1.14
C THR A 88 12.82 -13.51 0.43
N ALA A 89 11.76 -12.91 0.98
CA ALA A 89 11.24 -11.66 0.46
C ALA A 89 12.29 -10.54 0.65
N PRO A 90 12.50 -9.66 -0.35
CA PRO A 90 13.38 -8.52 -0.18
C PRO A 90 12.88 -7.61 0.95
N GLU A 91 13.75 -7.35 1.94
CA GLU A 91 13.42 -6.50 3.07
C GLU A 91 13.65 -5.02 2.75
N PRO A 92 12.62 -4.17 2.87
CA PRO A 92 12.81 -2.73 2.72
C PRO A 92 13.62 -2.18 3.89
N PRO A 93 14.57 -1.24 3.65
CA PRO A 93 15.40 -0.67 4.69
C PRO A 93 14.66 0.32 5.61
N VAL A 94 13.47 0.76 5.20
CA VAL A 94 12.58 1.63 5.96
C VAL A 94 11.15 1.28 5.62
N VAL A 95 10.30 1.17 6.64
CA VAL A 95 8.90 0.80 6.51
C VAL A 95 8.09 1.72 7.41
N ASN A 96 6.96 2.22 6.92
CA ASN A 96 5.92 2.73 7.80
C ASN A 96 5.11 1.53 8.30
N ASP A 97 5.12 1.31 9.61
CA ASP A 97 4.44 0.18 10.27
C ASP A 97 2.96 0.06 9.91
N SER A 98 2.29 1.17 9.57
CA SER A 98 0.89 1.16 9.15
C SER A 98 0.66 0.47 7.79
N TYR A 99 1.73 0.26 7.02
CA TYR A 99 1.74 -0.48 5.75
C TYR A 99 2.41 -1.86 5.86
N LEU A 100 2.72 -2.33 7.08
CA LEU A 100 3.18 -3.69 7.29
C LEU A 100 1.95 -4.62 7.36
N PRO A 101 1.71 -5.49 6.35
CA PRO A 101 0.59 -6.40 6.41
C PRO A 101 0.81 -7.43 7.53
N VAL A 102 -0.25 -7.67 8.31
CA VAL A 102 -0.28 -8.80 9.25
C VAL A 102 -0.55 -10.08 8.45
N PRO A 103 0.29 -11.12 8.56
CA PRO A 103 0.06 -12.39 7.87
C PRO A 103 -1.29 -12.98 8.27
N CYS A 104 -2.15 -13.20 7.27
CA CYS A 104 -3.49 -13.73 7.48
C CYS A 104 -4.00 -14.47 6.24
N VAL A 105 -5.10 -15.20 6.41
CA VAL A 105 -5.91 -15.73 5.30
C VAL A 105 -7.15 -14.86 5.20
N VAL A 106 -7.52 -14.50 3.97
CA VAL A 106 -8.76 -13.77 3.68
C VAL A 106 -9.84 -14.73 3.23
N HIS A 107 -11.10 -14.42 3.55
CA HIS A 107 -12.28 -15.16 3.10
C HIS A 107 -13.11 -14.23 2.19
N PRO A 108 -12.94 -14.33 0.86
CA PRO A 108 -13.67 -13.50 -0.09
C PRO A 108 -15.18 -13.75 0.02
N GLY A 109 -15.94 -12.67 0.18
CA GLY A 109 -17.40 -12.69 0.23
C GLY A 109 -17.99 -11.72 -0.77
N GLN A 110 -19.12 -12.09 -1.37
CA GLN A 110 -19.85 -11.19 -2.25
C GLN A 110 -20.70 -10.24 -1.41
N VAL A 111 -20.52 -8.94 -1.63
CA VAL A 111 -21.31 -7.88 -1.01
C VAL A 111 -21.99 -7.04 -2.07
N ARG A 112 -23.21 -6.59 -1.80
CA ARG A 112 -23.92 -5.66 -2.67
C ARG A 112 -23.54 -4.24 -2.27
N GLU A 113 -22.75 -3.59 -3.10
CA GLU A 113 -22.42 -2.18 -2.94
C GLU A 113 -23.44 -1.31 -3.68
N TYR A 114 -23.70 -0.12 -3.12
CA TYR A 114 -24.51 0.93 -3.71
C TYR A 114 -23.61 2.11 -4.05
N GLN A 115 -24.04 2.96 -4.99
CA GLN A 115 -23.30 4.16 -5.34
C GLN A 115 -23.16 5.10 -4.14
N TYR A 116 -22.10 5.94 -4.17
CA TYR A 116 -21.94 7.00 -3.19
C TYR A 116 -23.20 7.87 -3.15
N GLY A 117 -23.69 8.21 -1.94
CA GLY A 117 -24.96 8.92 -1.75
C GLY A 117 -25.04 10.22 -2.56
N GLY A 118 -23.96 10.99 -2.63
CA GLY A 118 -23.91 12.23 -3.42
C GLY A 118 -23.89 12.04 -4.95
N LEU A 119 -23.96 10.80 -5.45
CA LEU A 119 -24.19 10.49 -6.87
C LEU A 119 -25.64 10.05 -7.14
N LEU A 120 -26.48 9.98 -6.10
CA LEU A 120 -27.89 9.68 -6.26
C LEU A 120 -28.63 10.91 -6.82
N PRO A 121 -29.74 10.70 -7.53
CA PRO A 121 -30.68 11.77 -7.86
C PRO A 121 -31.13 12.52 -6.60
N GLU A 122 -31.41 13.83 -6.71
CA GLU A 122 -31.85 14.67 -5.58
C GLU A 122 -33.05 14.08 -4.84
N GLU A 123 -33.93 13.35 -5.51
CA GLU A 123 -35.11 12.73 -4.90
C GLU A 123 -34.78 11.59 -3.92
N LEU A 124 -33.53 11.12 -3.92
CA LEU A 124 -33.01 10.06 -3.06
C LEU A 124 -31.92 10.57 -2.08
N ASP A 125 -31.63 11.87 -2.09
CA ASP A 125 -30.70 12.54 -1.17
C ASP A 125 -31.49 13.03 0.06
N ALA A 126 -31.55 12.19 1.10
CA ALA A 126 -32.34 12.40 2.32
C ALA A 126 -31.53 12.96 3.49
#